data_AF-A0A1F4XQR8-F1
#
_entry.id   AF-A0A1F4XQR8-F1
#
_cell.length_a   1.000
_cell.length_b   1.000
_cell.length_c   1.000
_cell.angle_alpha   90.00
_cell.angle_beta   90.00
_cell.angle_gamma   90.00
#
_symmetry.space_group_name_H-M   'P 1'
#
loop_
_entity.id
_entity.type
_entity.pdbx_description
1 polymer ?
#
loop_
_entity_poly.entity_id
_entity_poly.type
_entity_poly.pdbx_seq_one_letter_code
_entity_poly.pdbx_strand_id
1 'polypeptide(L)'
;MSATTNLEFPTKQELTARRHKIDILLKKAVKGNLKAKEKLLDEYGIKVYSSSEVEEYKKSKLDRRIRKLSLRRGNNGSRNQTVRNK
;
A
#
# COMPACT_ATOMS: atom_id res chain seq x y z
N MET A 1 -16.89 41.89 7.27
CA MET A 1 -15.80 41.90 6.27
C MET A 1 -15.46 40.45 5.95
N SER A 2 -15.90 39.98 4.79
CA SER A 2 -15.70 38.60 4.33
C SER A 2 -14.28 38.45 3.77
N ALA A 3 -13.45 37.64 4.44
CA ALA A 3 -12.12 37.30 3.95
C ALA A 3 -12.26 36.46 2.67
N THR A 4 -12.07 37.09 1.52
CA THR A 4 -11.88 36.41 0.25
C THR A 4 -10.53 35.70 0.31
N THR A 5 -10.52 34.42 0.68
CA THR A 5 -9.35 33.56 0.56
C THR A 5 -9.03 33.40 -0.92
N ASN A 6 -8.10 34.21 -1.43
CA ASN A 6 -7.55 34.05 -2.77
C ASN A 6 -6.89 32.68 -2.84
N LEU A 7 -7.55 31.73 -3.51
CA LEU A 7 -6.96 30.47 -3.92
C LEU A 7 -5.96 30.79 -5.03
N GLU A 8 -4.75 31.18 -4.65
CA GLU A 8 -3.65 31.34 -5.59
C GLU A 8 -3.26 29.97 -6.14
N PHE A 9 -3.59 29.76 -7.41
CA PHE A 9 -3.15 28.57 -8.12
C PHE A 9 -1.64 28.67 -8.36
N PRO A 10 -0.88 27.60 -8.05
CA PRO A 10 0.56 27.61 -8.24
C PRO A 10 0.92 27.81 -9.70
N THR A 11 1.97 28.58 -9.94
CA THR A 11 2.43 28.88 -11.30
C THR A 11 2.95 27.61 -12.00
N LYS A 12 2.98 27.59 -13.34
CA LYS A 12 3.54 26.46 -14.12
C LYS A 12 4.98 26.14 -13.70
N GLN A 13 5.76 27.15 -13.35
CA GLN A 13 7.14 26.99 -12.90
C GLN A 13 7.23 26.29 -11.54
N GLU A 14 6.38 26.66 -10.58
CA GLU A 14 6.30 26.01 -9.26
C GLU A 14 5.89 24.55 -9.37
N LEU A 15 4.90 24.24 -10.20
CA LEU A 15 4.48 22.87 -10.46
C LEU A 15 5.61 22.04 -11.07
N THR A 16 6.36 22.62 -12.00
CA THR A 16 7.51 21.97 -12.63
C THR A 16 8.64 21.72 -11.62
N ALA A 17 8.96 22.71 -10.79
CA ALA A 17 9.95 22.57 -9.73
C ALA A 17 9.56 21.51 -8.70
N ARG A 18 8.28 21.47 -8.30
CA ARG A 18 7.75 20.45 -7.40
C ARG A 18 7.88 19.05 -8.01
N ARG A 19 7.50 18.87 -9.27
CA ARG A 19 7.65 17.59 -10.00
C ARG A 19 9.12 17.14 -10.04
N HIS A 20 10.04 18.06 -10.32
CA HIS A 20 11.46 17.75 -10.38
C HIS A 20 12.02 17.28 -9.02
N LYS A 21 11.64 17.94 -7.93
CA LYS A 21 12.02 17.51 -6.57
C LYS A 21 11.54 16.10 -6.26
N ILE A 22 10.29 15.79 -6.59
CA ILE A 22 9.71 14.44 -6.41
C ILE A 22 10.51 13.42 -7.23
N ASP A 23 10.84 13.71 -8.48
CA ASP A 23 11.59 12.80 -9.36
C ASP A 23 12.99 12.48 -8.80
N ILE A 24 13.71 13.49 -8.28
CA ILE A 24 15.00 13.29 -7.61
C ILE A 24 14.85 12.40 -6.38
N LEU A 25 13.83 12.65 -5.55
CA LEU A 25 13.59 11.85 -4.34
C LEU A 25 13.24 10.40 -4.70
N LEU A 26 12.40 10.18 -5.72
CA LEU A 26 12.06 8.84 -6.21
C LEU A 26 13.29 8.08 -6.68
N LYS A 27 14.15 8.72 -7.49
CA LYS A 27 15.41 8.11 -7.94
C LYS A 27 16.32 7.70 -6.78
N LYS A 28 16.36 8.49 -5.70
CA LYS A 28 17.12 8.15 -4.48
C LYS A 28 16.45 7.04 -3.67
N ALA A 29 15.12 7.08 -3.54
CA ALA A 29 14.33 6.09 -2.80
C ALA A 29 14.42 4.69 -3.43
N VAL A 30 14.35 4.60 -4.77
CA VAL A 30 14.51 3.34 -5.52
C VAL A 30 15.91 2.74 -5.33
N LYS A 31 16.94 3.57 -5.14
CA LYS A 31 18.30 3.13 -4.80
C LYS A 31 18.47 2.71 -3.33
N GLY A 32 17.40 2.70 -2.53
CA GLY A 32 17.43 2.27 -1.12
C GLY A 32 17.73 3.39 -0.12
N ASN A 33 17.73 4.66 -0.52
CA ASN A 33 17.92 5.76 0.42
C ASN A 33 16.69 5.96 1.32
N LEU A 34 16.79 5.58 2.59
CA LEU A 34 15.70 5.65 3.58
C LEU A 34 15.19 7.08 3.81
N LYS A 35 16.10 8.05 3.95
CA LYS A 35 15.73 9.47 4.14
C LYS A 35 14.90 10.01 2.99
N ALA A 36 15.15 9.54 1.76
CA ALA A 36 14.36 9.94 0.59
C ALA A 36 12.96 9.31 0.61
N LYS A 37 12.82 8.06 1.09
CA LYS A 37 11.52 7.42 1.29
C LYS A 37 10.68 8.14 2.34
N GLU A 38 11.29 8.50 3.47
CA GLU A 38 10.63 9.25 4.56
C GLU A 38 10.14 10.61 4.06
N LYS A 39 11.00 11.39 3.39
CA LYS A 39 10.59 12.69 2.82
C LYS A 39 9.46 12.58 1.80
N LEU A 40 9.46 11.53 0.96
CA LEU A 40 8.37 11.30 0.02
C LEU A 40 7.05 11.03 0.75
N LEU A 41 7.08 10.30 1.85
CA LEU A 41 5.90 10.02 2.67
C LEU A 41 5.40 11.28 3.38
N ASP A 42 6.28 12.00 4.08
CA ASP A 42 5.91 13.11 4.94
C ASP A 42 5.49 14.35 4.15
N GLU A 43 6.24 14.72 3.11
CA GLU A 43 5.99 15.96 2.35
C GLU A 43 4.99 15.77 1.20
N TYR A 44 4.92 14.57 0.63
CA TYR A 44 4.15 14.31 -0.60
C TYR A 44 3.10 13.20 -0.44
N GLY A 45 3.05 12.50 0.69
CA GLY A 45 2.13 11.37 0.89
C GLY A 45 2.46 10.14 0.02
N ILE A 46 3.67 10.07 -0.55
CA ILE A 46 4.08 9.01 -1.48
C ILE A 46 4.85 7.94 -0.71
N LYS A 47 4.25 6.75 -0.58
CA LYS A 47 4.90 5.60 0.03
C LYS A 47 5.60 4.73 -1.01
N VAL A 48 6.91 4.53 -0.85
CA VAL A 48 7.74 3.74 -1.78
C VAL A 48 8.16 2.42 -1.16
N TYR A 49 7.73 1.32 -1.76
CA TYR A 49 8.07 -0.03 -1.35
C TYR A 49 9.22 -0.60 -2.19
N SER A 50 10.11 -1.38 -1.59
CA SER A 50 11.09 -2.19 -2.32
C SER A 50 10.42 -3.43 -2.92
N SER A 51 11.06 -4.03 -3.91
CA SER A 51 10.58 -5.29 -4.50
C SER A 51 10.45 -6.41 -3.45
N SER A 52 11.38 -6.47 -2.48
CA SER A 52 11.33 -7.44 -1.39
C SER A 52 10.11 -7.26 -0.49
N GLU A 53 9.79 -6.03 -0.09
CA GLU A 53 8.61 -5.69 0.71
C GLU A 53 7.31 -6.07 -0.03
N VAL A 54 7.27 -5.87 -1.34
CA VAL A 54 6.12 -6.23 -2.18
C VAL A 54 5.95 -7.75 -2.27
N GLU A 55 7.03 -8.51 -2.47
CA GLU A 55 6.96 -9.97 -2.53
C GLU A 55 6.57 -10.60 -1.19
N GLU A 56 7.08 -10.07 -0.08
CA GLU A 56 6.67 -10.50 1.27
C GLU A 56 5.17 -10.23 1.53
N TYR A 57 4.69 -9.05 1.11
CA TYR A 57 3.27 -8.72 1.19
C TYR A 57 2.41 -9.68 0.35
N LYS A 58 2.84 -10.00 -0.89
CA LYS A 58 2.13 -10.98 -1.74
C LYS A 58 2.08 -12.36 -1.10
N LYS A 59 3.21 -12.84 -0.57
CA LYS A 59 3.32 -14.14 0.11
C LYS A 59 2.41 -14.22 1.32
N SER A 60 2.46 -13.23 2.21
CA SER A 60 1.61 -13.18 3.40
C SER A 60 0.11 -13.15 3.06
N LYS A 61 -0.27 -12.43 1.99
CA LYS A 61 -1.65 -12.39 1.49
C LYS A 61 -2.11 -13.76 0.95
N LEU A 62 -1.24 -14.46 0.23
CA LEU A 62 -1.51 -15.80 -0.29
C LEU A 62 -1.67 -16.81 0.86
N ASP A 63 -0.75 -16.81 1.84
CA ASP A 63 -0.80 -17.70 3.00
C ASP A 63 -2.07 -17.47 3.83
N ARG A 64 -2.48 -16.21 3.98
CA ARG A 64 -3.76 -15.87 4.64
C ARG A 64 -4.95 -16.42 3.87
N ARG A 65 -4.92 -16.42 2.53
CA ARG A 65 -5.99 -16.98 1.69
C ARG A 65 -6.03 -18.51 1.80
N ILE A 66 -4.88 -19.18 1.76
CA ILE A 66 -4.76 -20.63 1.93
C ILE A 66 -5.33 -21.05 3.30
N ARG A 67 -4.93 -20.36 4.38
CA ARG A 67 -5.47 -20.60 5.74
C ARG A 67 -6.98 -20.42 5.83
N LYS A 68 -7.55 -19.40 5.17
CA LYS A 68 -9.01 -19.23 5.10
C LYS A 68 -9.72 -20.37 4.36
N LEU A 69 -9.10 -20.90 3.30
CA LEU A 69 -9.66 -22.01 2.51
C LEU A 69 -9.57 -23.35 3.24
N SER A 70 -8.48 -23.63 3.97
CA SER A 70 -8.36 -24.85 4.78
C SER A 70 -9.40 -24.89 5.90
N LEU A 71 -9.64 -23.76 6.59
CA LEU A 71 -10.70 -23.64 7.59
C LEU A 71 -12.10 -23.89 7.02
N ARG A 72 -12.37 -23.47 5.77
CA ARG A 72 -13.65 -23.75 5.10
C ARG A 72 -13.81 -25.23 4.71
N ARG A 73 -12.73 -25.92 4.36
CA ARG A 73 -12.77 -27.36 4.05
C ARG A 73 -13.00 -28.23 5.28
N GLY A 74 -12.42 -27.89 6.43
CA GLY A 74 -12.61 -28.63 7.69
C GLY A 74 -14.05 -28.58 8.23
N ASN A 75 -14.79 -27.51 7.95
CA ASN A 75 -16.14 -27.31 8.50
C ASN A 75 -17.27 -28.01 7.72
N ASN A 76 -16.99 -28.51 6.51
CA ASN A 76 -17.99 -29.19 5.67
C ASN A 76 -17.95 -30.73 5.77
N GLY A 77 -16.97 -31.31 6.49
CA GLY A 77 -16.82 -32.75 6.65
C GLY A 77 -17.57 -33.36 7.85
N SER A 78 -18.08 -32.54 8.78
CA SER A 78 -18.56 -33.04 10.09
C SER A 78 -20.08 -33.23 10.21
N ARG A 79 -20.87 -33.05 9.15
CA ARG A 79 -22.35 -33.02 9.25
C ARG A 79 -23.09 -34.28 8.79
N ASN A 80 -22.42 -35.32 8.31
CA ASN A 80 -23.07 -36.50 7.69
C ASN A 80 -22.63 -37.87 8.28
N GLN A 81 -22.43 -38.00 9.60
CA GLN A 81 -22.09 -39.30 10.20
C GLN A 81 -23.00 -39.80 11.33
N THR A 82 -24.19 -39.22 11.54
CA THR A 82 -25.02 -39.61 12.72
C THR A 82 -26.47 -39.99 12.42
N VAL A 83 -26.81 -40.43 11.21
CA VAL A 83 -28.17 -40.96 10.94
C VAL A 83 -28.15 -42.18 10.01
N ARG A 84 -27.70 -43.33 10.51
CA ARG A 84 -28.19 -44.65 10.08
C ARG A 84 -27.61 -45.74 10.99
N ASN A 85 -28.28 -45.96 12.12
CA ASN A 85 -28.27 -47.22 12.85
C ASN A 85 -29.52 -47.23 13.74
N LYS A 86 -30.62 -47.70 13.17
CA LYS A 86 -31.74 -48.38 13.85
C LYS A 86 -32.68 -48.93 12.80
#